data_AF-A0A1Y4W8Q9-F1
#
_entry.id   AF-A0A1Y4W8Q9-F1
#
_cell.length_a   1.000
_cell.length_b   1.000
_cell.length_c   1.000
_cell.angle_alpha   90.00
_cell.angle_beta   90.00
_cell.angle_gamma   90.00
#
_symmetry.space_group_name_H-M   'P 1'
#
loop_
_entity.id
_entity.type
_entity.pdbx_description
1 polymer ?
#
loop_
_entity_poly.entity_id
_entity_poly.type
_entity_poly.pdbx_seq_one_letter_code
_entity_poly.pdbx_strand_id
1 'polypeptide(L)'
;MAIFNIVKVHLATAGLCIVVSILPVLVLAFNWLKKKSAVTRWLAIIIMPAILSVTWYILFHNILCYVSFKLGIIVLFGLILLVMDLPVAVVAIGQMQNWLGRLIAACYFDTVLLSSTAIELKPQGINVLISSGLMAGVAAFLAAMLIAKCWGFSFNPDLKWQKSSNWSNVTFILLLLFCIVFAFWAEFCEKGNNLVEILFKPDFGPLKPTWASFCRALEAGVFEETNRYLTILALIVGFANSKYRVQITVIVSAVVFGLCILLI
;
A
#
# COMPACT_ATOMS: atom_id res chain seq x y z
N MET A 1 -22.54 -30.06 -23.28
CA MET A 1 -21.41 -29.83 -22.34
C MET A 1 -20.17 -29.24 -23.04
N ALA A 2 -19.81 -29.66 -24.27
CA ALA A 2 -18.67 -29.11 -25.03
C ALA A 2 -18.82 -27.64 -25.50
N ILE A 3 -20.03 -27.21 -25.87
CA ILE A 3 -20.30 -25.84 -26.36
C ILE A 3 -20.07 -24.79 -25.26
N PHE A 4 -20.44 -25.09 -24.01
CA PHE A 4 -20.19 -24.20 -22.86
C PHE A 4 -18.70 -24.03 -22.54
N ASN A 5 -17.88 -25.06 -22.80
CA ASN A 5 -16.43 -24.96 -22.64
C ASN A 5 -15.78 -24.12 -23.75
N ILE A 6 -16.26 -24.22 -24.99
CA ILE A 6 -15.75 -23.43 -26.12
C ILE A 6 -16.07 -21.93 -25.94
N VAL A 7 -17.29 -21.60 -25.49
CA VAL A 7 -17.68 -20.20 -25.21
C VAL A 7 -16.86 -19.61 -24.06
N LYS A 8 -16.58 -20.39 -23.00
CA LYS A 8 -15.71 -19.96 -21.88
C LYS A 8 -14.27 -19.71 -22.31
N VAL A 9 -13.71 -20.58 -23.15
CA VAL A 9 -12.34 -20.43 -23.67
C VAL A 9 -12.23 -19.20 -24.57
N HIS A 10 -13.22 -18.95 -25.44
CA HIS A 10 -13.23 -17.76 -26.30
C HIS A 10 -13.41 -16.45 -25.53
N LEU A 11 -14.23 -16.42 -24.48
CA LEU A 11 -14.37 -15.25 -23.60
C LEU A 11 -13.07 -14.95 -22.85
N ALA A 12 -12.37 -15.98 -22.37
CA ALA A 12 -11.09 -15.85 -21.68
C ALA A 12 -9.99 -15.33 -22.60
N THR A 13 -9.93 -15.82 -23.85
CA THR A 13 -8.99 -15.30 -24.86
C THR A 13 -9.32 -13.88 -25.27
N ALA A 14 -10.60 -13.52 -25.38
CA ALA A 14 -11.03 -12.16 -25.70
C ALA A 14 -10.66 -11.17 -24.58
N GLY A 15 -10.87 -11.55 -23.31
CA GLY A 15 -10.45 -10.74 -22.16
C GLY A 15 -8.94 -10.53 -22.08
N LEU A 16 -8.15 -11.56 -22.35
CA LEU A 16 -6.69 -11.49 -22.43
C LEU A 16 -6.22 -10.58 -23.57
N CYS A 17 -6.82 -10.70 -24.76
CA CYS A 17 -6.51 -9.85 -25.91
C CYS A 17 -6.90 -8.39 -25.66
N ILE A 18 -8.02 -8.12 -25.00
CA ILE A 18 -8.46 -6.76 -24.65
C ILE A 18 -7.48 -6.12 -23.66
N VAL A 19 -7.07 -6.82 -22.60
CA VAL A 19 -6.14 -6.26 -21.61
C VAL A 19 -4.73 -6.07 -22.18
N VAL A 20 -4.22 -7.03 -22.95
CA VAL A 20 -2.92 -6.92 -23.63
C VAL A 20 -2.91 -5.79 -24.66
N SER A 21 -4.07 -5.44 -25.23
CA SER A 21 -4.23 -4.30 -26.15
C SER A 21 -4.40 -2.96 -25.42
N ILE A 22 -5.03 -2.96 -24.24
CA ILE A 22 -5.29 -1.75 -23.44
C ILE A 22 -4.03 -1.26 -22.72
N LEU A 23 -3.18 -2.16 -22.21
CA LEU A 23 -1.95 -1.78 -21.48
C LEU A 23 -1.00 -0.90 -22.31
N PRO A 24 -0.63 -1.27 -23.56
CA PRO A 24 0.19 -0.42 -24.42
C PRO A 24 -0.49 0.90 -24.78
N VAL A 25 -1.81 0.89 -25.00
CA VAL A 25 -2.59 2.09 -25.31
C VAL A 25 -2.64 3.04 -24.12
N LEU A 26 -2.78 2.53 -22.89
CA LEU A 26 -2.70 3.32 -21.66
C LEU A 26 -1.29 3.89 -21.44
N VAL A 27 -0.24 3.12 -21.71
CA VAL A 27 1.16 3.58 -21.63
C VAL A 27 1.44 4.67 -22.66
N LEU A 28 0.93 4.54 -23.89
CA LEU A 28 1.04 5.55 -24.94
C LEU A 28 0.21 6.81 -24.62
N ALA A 29 -1.02 6.65 -24.13
CA ALA A 29 -1.87 7.74 -23.67
C ALA A 29 -1.23 8.48 -22.50
N PHE A 30 -0.57 7.77 -21.58
CA PHE A 30 0.18 8.34 -20.46
C PHE A 30 1.36 9.19 -20.95
N ASN A 31 2.17 8.66 -21.86
CA ASN A 31 3.30 9.39 -22.45
C ASN A 31 2.85 10.64 -23.21
N TRP A 32 1.64 10.62 -23.77
CA TRP A 32 1.04 11.76 -24.46
C TRP A 32 0.45 12.80 -23.47
N LEU A 33 -0.30 12.36 -22.46
CA LEU A 33 -0.94 13.22 -21.45
C LEU A 33 0.08 13.93 -20.55
N LYS A 34 1.20 13.27 -20.21
CA LYS A 34 2.30 13.83 -19.40
C LYS A 34 2.96 15.06 -20.04
N LYS A 35 2.89 15.20 -21.38
CA LYS A 35 3.54 16.25 -22.16
C LYS A 35 2.73 17.54 -22.27
N LYS A 36 1.41 17.53 -21.99
CA LYS A 36 0.54 18.68 -22.28
C LYS A 36 0.50 19.77 -21.22
N SER A 37 0.43 19.43 -19.93
CA SER A 37 0.28 20.40 -18.84
C SER A 37 0.63 19.82 -17.47
N ALA A 38 0.80 20.67 -16.46
CA ALA A 38 0.97 20.22 -15.07
C ALA A 38 -0.26 19.47 -14.55
N VAL A 39 -1.47 19.92 -14.89
CA VAL A 39 -2.74 19.30 -14.46
C VAL A 39 -2.91 17.91 -15.06
N THR A 40 -2.66 17.74 -16.36
CA THR A 40 -2.75 16.43 -17.02
C THR A 40 -1.68 15.46 -16.53
N ARG A 41 -0.52 15.97 -16.09
CA ARG A 41 0.51 15.16 -15.44
C ARG A 41 0.06 14.67 -14.07
N TRP A 42 -0.58 15.52 -13.27
CA TRP A 42 -1.14 15.14 -11.97
C TRP A 42 -2.30 14.15 -12.11
N LEU A 43 -3.22 14.37 -13.05
CA LEU A 43 -4.29 13.41 -13.35
C LEU A 43 -3.73 12.06 -13.80
N ALA A 44 -2.69 12.04 -14.63
CA ALA A 44 -2.05 10.81 -15.06
C ALA A 44 -1.39 10.06 -13.88
N ILE A 45 -0.81 10.77 -12.92
CA ILE A 45 -0.25 10.19 -11.70
C ILE A 45 -1.37 9.61 -10.82
N ILE A 46 -2.54 10.27 -10.76
CA ILE A 46 -3.68 9.92 -9.91
C ILE A 46 -4.61 8.85 -10.51
N ILE A 47 -4.63 8.68 -11.82
CA ILE A 47 -5.60 7.78 -12.47
C ILE A 47 -4.92 6.51 -12.99
N MET A 48 -3.68 6.62 -13.48
CA MET A 48 -3.02 5.50 -14.16
C MET A 48 -2.73 4.30 -13.24
N PRO A 49 -2.20 4.49 -12.02
CA PRO A 49 -1.98 3.38 -11.08
C PRO A 49 -3.30 2.67 -10.70
N ALA A 50 -4.38 3.43 -10.48
CA ALA A 50 -5.71 2.87 -10.23
C ALA A 50 -6.21 2.04 -11.43
N ILE A 51 -6.08 2.55 -12.66
CA ILE A 51 -6.48 1.81 -13.87
C ILE A 51 -5.63 0.54 -14.04
N LEU A 52 -4.31 0.62 -13.84
CA LEU A 52 -3.40 -0.52 -13.93
C LEU A 52 -3.81 -1.60 -12.92
N SER A 53 -4.03 -1.20 -11.68
CA SER A 53 -4.48 -2.08 -10.61
C SER A 53 -5.81 -2.77 -10.93
N VAL A 54 -6.84 -2.02 -11.32
CA VAL A 54 -8.16 -2.58 -11.67
C VAL A 54 -8.08 -3.50 -12.88
N THR A 55 -7.32 -3.10 -13.91
CA THR A 55 -7.11 -3.91 -15.12
C THR A 55 -6.38 -5.21 -14.78
N TRP A 56 -5.36 -5.13 -13.91
CA TRP A 56 -4.61 -6.27 -13.43
C TRP A 56 -5.48 -7.24 -12.64
N TYR A 57 -6.34 -6.71 -11.76
CA TYR A 57 -7.32 -7.48 -10.99
C TYR A 57 -8.26 -8.27 -11.90
N ILE A 58 -8.91 -7.60 -12.85
CA ILE A 58 -9.88 -8.22 -13.77
C ILE A 58 -9.20 -9.31 -14.62
N LEU A 59 -8.00 -9.04 -15.12
CA LEU A 59 -7.22 -10.02 -15.89
C LEU A 59 -6.92 -11.27 -15.04
N PHE A 60 -6.41 -11.06 -13.83
CA PHE A 60 -6.01 -12.15 -12.94
C PHE A 60 -7.18 -13.03 -12.54
N HIS A 61 -8.29 -12.40 -12.12
CA HIS A 61 -9.51 -13.10 -11.73
C HIS A 61 -10.02 -13.98 -12.88
N ASN A 62 -10.13 -13.40 -14.08
CA ASN A 62 -10.59 -14.13 -15.26
C ASN A 62 -9.69 -15.32 -15.55
N ILE A 63 -8.36 -15.16 -15.56
CA ILE A 63 -7.43 -16.26 -15.85
C ILE A 63 -7.56 -17.39 -14.81
N LEU A 64 -7.67 -17.06 -13.51
CA LEU A 64 -7.81 -18.06 -12.46
C LEU A 64 -9.13 -18.85 -12.52
N CYS A 65 -10.19 -18.27 -13.06
CA CYS A 65 -11.46 -18.96 -13.28
C CYS A 65 -11.37 -20.04 -14.37
N TYR A 66 -10.43 -19.93 -15.31
CA TYR A 66 -10.37 -20.79 -16.51
C TYR A 66 -9.17 -21.72 -16.57
N VAL A 67 -8.14 -21.56 -15.72
CA VAL A 67 -6.95 -22.40 -15.75
C VAL A 67 -6.91 -23.43 -14.62
N SER A 68 -6.53 -24.66 -14.98
CA SER A 68 -6.36 -25.80 -14.08
C SER A 68 -5.14 -25.67 -13.17
N PHE A 69 -4.04 -25.08 -13.66
CA PHE A 69 -2.79 -24.87 -12.93
C PHE A 69 -2.77 -23.53 -12.17
N LYS A 70 -3.55 -23.45 -11.09
CA LYS A 70 -3.76 -22.18 -10.36
C LYS A 70 -2.51 -21.68 -9.63
N LEU A 71 -1.70 -22.57 -9.04
CA LEU A 71 -0.59 -22.18 -8.18
C LEU A 71 0.52 -21.43 -8.93
N GLY A 72 0.96 -21.91 -10.09
CA GLY A 72 1.99 -21.20 -10.85
C GLY A 72 1.53 -19.85 -11.39
N ILE A 73 0.24 -19.74 -11.74
CA ILE A 73 -0.37 -18.47 -12.13
C ILE A 73 -0.37 -17.50 -10.94
N ILE A 74 -0.79 -17.95 -9.76
CA ILE A 74 -0.75 -17.14 -8.53
C ILE A 74 0.65 -16.60 -8.26
N VAL A 75 1.69 -17.44 -8.36
CA VAL A 75 3.08 -17.03 -8.15
C VAL A 75 3.51 -16.01 -9.21
N LEU A 76 3.25 -16.29 -10.50
CA LEU A 76 3.59 -15.38 -11.59
C LEU A 76 2.92 -14.01 -11.41
N PHE A 77 1.64 -14.00 -11.05
CA PHE A 77 0.88 -12.78 -10.82
C PHE A 77 1.38 -11.99 -9.63
N GLY A 78 1.72 -12.67 -8.52
CA GLY A 78 2.35 -12.03 -7.37
C GLY A 78 3.68 -11.37 -7.75
N LEU A 79 4.52 -12.03 -8.55
CA LEU A 79 5.79 -11.47 -9.01
C LEU A 79 5.62 -10.23 -9.89
N ILE A 80 4.63 -10.24 -10.79
CA ILE A 80 4.36 -9.06 -11.63
C ILE A 80 3.84 -7.90 -10.79
N LEU A 81 3.01 -8.18 -9.78
CA LEU A 81 2.51 -7.16 -8.85
C LEU A 81 3.63 -6.41 -8.12
N LEU A 82 4.76 -7.07 -7.80
CA LEU A 82 5.93 -6.41 -7.19
C LEU A 82 6.55 -5.31 -8.06
N VAL A 83 6.45 -5.45 -9.38
CA VAL A 83 7.17 -4.60 -10.32
C VAL A 83 6.27 -3.67 -11.13
N MET A 84 4.96 -3.94 -11.14
CA MET A 84 3.98 -3.26 -12.00
C MET A 84 3.96 -1.74 -11.80
N ASP A 85 4.02 -1.29 -10.55
CA ASP A 85 3.93 0.14 -10.21
C ASP A 85 5.29 0.84 -10.18
N LEU A 86 6.41 0.11 -10.28
CA LEU A 86 7.75 0.69 -10.26
C LEU A 86 7.98 1.75 -11.35
N PRO A 87 7.51 1.57 -12.61
CA PRO A 87 7.66 2.61 -13.62
C PRO A 87 6.95 3.91 -13.24
N VAL A 88 5.74 3.84 -12.67
CA VAL A 88 5.02 5.04 -12.20
C VAL A 88 5.77 5.66 -11.01
N ALA A 89 6.18 4.81 -10.06
CA ALA A 89 6.94 5.22 -8.88
C ALA A 89 8.21 6.00 -9.27
N VAL A 90 8.98 5.54 -10.26
CA VAL A 90 10.24 6.17 -10.67
C VAL A 90 10.05 7.33 -11.65
N VAL A 91 9.21 7.16 -12.67
CA VAL A 91 9.09 8.09 -13.80
C VAL A 91 8.11 9.23 -13.52
N ALA A 92 7.17 9.02 -12.60
CA ALA A 92 6.13 9.99 -12.28
C ALA A 92 6.34 10.57 -10.86
N ILE A 93 6.38 9.73 -9.83
CA ILE A 93 6.50 10.16 -8.43
C ILE A 93 7.94 10.55 -8.08
N GLY A 94 8.92 9.74 -8.49
CA GLY A 94 10.34 9.94 -8.19
C GLY A 94 10.92 11.21 -8.78
N GLN A 95 10.32 11.74 -9.86
CA GLN A 95 10.76 12.98 -10.50
C GLN A 95 10.25 14.25 -9.79
N MET A 96 9.42 14.12 -8.76
CA MET A 96 8.86 15.27 -8.04
C MET A 96 9.91 15.97 -7.17
N GLN A 97 10.11 17.26 -7.40
CA GLN A 97 11.06 18.07 -6.63
C GLN A 97 10.40 18.89 -5.50
N ASN A 98 9.14 19.28 -5.67
CA ASN A 98 8.41 20.06 -4.66
C ASN A 98 7.96 19.16 -3.49
N TRP A 99 8.23 19.58 -2.26
CA TRP A 99 7.88 18.84 -1.03
C TRP A 99 6.38 18.56 -0.88
N LEU A 100 5.51 19.50 -1.25
CA LEU A 100 4.05 19.32 -1.21
C LEU A 100 3.61 18.29 -2.23
N GLY A 101 4.24 18.30 -3.42
CA GLY A 101 3.99 17.28 -4.43
C GLY A 101 4.41 15.89 -3.96
N ARG A 102 5.57 15.77 -3.32
CA ARG A 102 6.05 14.52 -2.70
C ARG A 102 5.08 14.02 -1.63
N LEU A 103 4.53 14.93 -0.81
CA LEU A 103 3.56 14.61 0.24
C LEU A 103 2.25 14.09 -0.35
N ILE A 104 1.68 14.78 -1.34
CA ILE A 104 0.46 14.34 -2.04
C ILE A 104 0.69 12.98 -2.68
N ALA A 105 1.84 12.77 -3.32
CA ALA A 105 2.16 11.51 -3.97
C ALA A 105 2.33 10.36 -2.96
N ALA A 106 2.92 10.60 -1.78
CA ALA A 106 2.99 9.61 -0.71
C ALA A 106 1.59 9.19 -0.24
N CYS A 107 0.72 10.16 0.08
CA CYS A 107 -0.65 9.89 0.53
C CYS A 107 -1.49 9.18 -0.55
N TYR A 108 -1.29 9.55 -1.82
CA TYR A 108 -2.01 8.95 -2.92
C TYR A 108 -1.53 7.52 -3.24
N PHE A 109 -0.24 7.24 -3.06
CA PHE A 109 0.32 5.90 -3.26
C PHE A 109 -0.41 4.88 -2.39
N ASP A 110 -0.78 5.26 -1.17
CA ASP A 110 -1.61 4.43 -0.28
C ASP A 110 -2.97 4.11 -0.89
N THR A 111 -3.70 5.14 -1.33
CA THR A 111 -5.07 4.98 -1.83
C THR A 111 -5.15 4.05 -3.04
N VAL A 112 -4.15 4.04 -3.92
CA VAL A 112 -4.15 3.12 -5.07
C VAL A 112 -3.79 1.71 -4.68
N LEU A 113 -2.77 1.53 -3.85
CA LEU A 113 -2.33 0.19 -3.52
C LEU A 113 -3.40 -0.55 -2.70
N LEU A 114 -4.11 0.15 -1.81
CA LEU A 114 -5.27 -0.44 -1.12
C LEU A 114 -6.36 -0.88 -2.11
N SER A 115 -6.66 -0.08 -3.13
CA SER A 115 -7.61 -0.46 -4.18
C SER A 115 -7.18 -1.70 -5.00
N SER A 116 -5.88 -2.03 -4.99
CA SER A 116 -5.30 -3.19 -5.69
C SER A 116 -5.40 -4.51 -4.94
N THR A 117 -5.70 -4.47 -3.64
CA THR A 117 -5.71 -5.64 -2.76
C THR A 117 -7.07 -6.34 -2.65
N ALA A 118 -8.11 -5.84 -3.31
CA ALA A 118 -9.46 -6.40 -3.30
C ALA A 118 -9.60 -7.70 -4.12
N ILE A 119 -8.59 -8.57 -4.08
CA ILE A 119 -8.64 -9.87 -4.73
C ILE A 119 -9.31 -10.85 -3.77
N GLU A 120 -10.60 -11.13 -4.00
CA GLU A 120 -11.37 -12.16 -3.29
C GLU A 120 -10.89 -13.58 -3.66
N LEU A 121 -9.64 -13.92 -3.32
CA LEU A 121 -9.17 -15.29 -3.29
C LEU A 121 -9.53 -15.90 -1.95
N LYS A 122 -9.98 -17.15 -1.97
CA LYS A 122 -10.10 -17.93 -0.74
C LYS A 122 -8.73 -17.98 -0.05
N PRO A 123 -8.60 -17.49 1.20
CA PRO A 123 -7.32 -17.36 1.89
C PRO A 123 -6.85 -18.76 2.34
N GLN A 124 -6.14 -19.45 1.45
CA GLN A 124 -5.55 -20.78 1.71
C GLN A 124 -4.15 -20.87 1.12
N GLY A 125 -3.20 -21.37 1.92
CA GLY A 125 -1.79 -21.52 1.51
C GLY A 125 -1.16 -20.20 1.05
N ILE A 126 -0.53 -20.21 -0.12
CA ILE A 126 0.14 -19.04 -0.72
C ILE A 126 -0.84 -17.93 -1.10
N ASN A 127 -2.11 -18.24 -1.37
CA ASN A 127 -3.11 -17.23 -1.75
C ASN A 127 -3.33 -16.19 -0.66
N VAL A 128 -3.04 -16.56 0.59
CA VAL A 128 -3.12 -15.67 1.75
C VAL A 128 -2.26 -14.43 1.54
N LEU A 129 -1.07 -14.55 0.93
CA LEU A 129 -0.16 -13.42 0.68
C LEU A 129 -0.80 -12.35 -0.22
N ILE A 130 -1.64 -12.78 -1.16
CA ILE A 130 -2.32 -11.88 -2.10
C ILE A 130 -3.63 -11.39 -1.49
N SER A 131 -4.47 -12.29 -0.98
CA SER A 131 -5.78 -11.97 -0.39
C SER A 131 -5.72 -11.14 0.90
N SER A 132 -4.57 -11.13 1.59
CA SER A 132 -4.35 -10.27 2.76
C SER A 132 -3.82 -8.89 2.39
N GLY A 133 -3.48 -8.65 1.12
CA GLY A 133 -2.81 -7.43 0.67
C GLY A 133 -1.30 -7.41 0.89
N LEU A 134 -0.72 -8.38 1.59
CA LEU A 134 0.71 -8.38 1.95
C LEU A 134 1.62 -8.22 0.74
N MET A 135 1.28 -8.85 -0.39
CA MET A 135 2.06 -8.72 -1.62
C MET A 135 2.06 -7.28 -2.17
N ALA A 136 0.95 -6.56 -2.02
CA ALA A 136 0.87 -5.14 -2.37
C ALA A 136 1.65 -4.28 -1.38
N GLY A 137 1.60 -4.60 -0.08
CA GLY A 137 2.46 -3.96 0.92
C GLY A 137 3.95 -4.09 0.59
N VAL A 138 4.41 -5.28 0.20
CA VAL A 138 5.79 -5.51 -0.24
C VAL A 138 6.10 -4.77 -1.55
N ALA A 139 5.19 -4.75 -2.51
CA ALA A 139 5.37 -3.97 -3.74
C ALA A 139 5.51 -2.47 -3.44
N ALA A 140 4.68 -1.96 -2.53
CA ALA A 140 4.71 -0.58 -2.07
C ALA A 140 6.06 -0.23 -1.42
N PHE A 141 6.55 -1.11 -0.56
CA PHE A 141 7.86 -0.99 0.07
C PHE A 141 8.99 -0.89 -0.98
N LEU A 142 9.01 -1.80 -1.96
CA LEU A 142 10.01 -1.78 -3.04
C LEU A 142 9.94 -0.48 -3.87
N ALA A 143 8.73 -0.03 -4.19
CA ALA A 143 8.53 1.23 -4.90
C ALA A 143 9.01 2.43 -4.09
N ALA A 144 8.71 2.47 -2.78
CA ALA A 144 9.15 3.52 -1.88
C ALA A 144 10.67 3.61 -1.77
N MET A 145 11.39 2.48 -1.79
CA MET A 145 12.85 2.45 -1.85
C MET A 145 13.38 3.23 -3.06
N LEU A 146 12.79 2.98 -4.25
CA LEU A 146 13.20 3.66 -5.48
C LEU A 146 12.78 5.13 -5.49
N ILE A 147 11.57 5.44 -4.99
CA ILE A 147 11.08 6.82 -4.86
C ILE A 147 12.03 7.63 -3.97
N ALA A 148 12.37 7.11 -2.78
CA ALA A 148 13.28 7.75 -1.85
C ALA A 148 14.65 8.02 -2.50
N LYS A 149 15.17 7.04 -3.25
CA LYS A 149 16.40 7.19 -4.04
C LYS A 149 16.29 8.30 -5.09
N CYS A 150 15.20 8.35 -5.84
CA CYS A 150 14.96 9.41 -6.82
C CYS A 150 14.82 10.80 -6.18
N TRP A 151 14.31 10.87 -4.94
CA TRP A 151 14.23 12.10 -4.17
C TRP A 151 15.54 12.55 -3.53
N GLY A 152 16.63 11.80 -3.74
CA GLY A 152 17.98 12.12 -3.26
C GLY A 152 18.31 11.56 -1.88
N PHE A 153 17.48 10.66 -1.34
CA PHE A 153 17.74 10.01 -0.06
C PHE A 153 18.34 8.63 -0.26
N SER A 154 19.35 8.27 0.54
CA SER A 154 19.76 6.88 0.66
C SER A 154 18.64 6.12 1.36
N PHE A 155 18.15 5.04 0.73
CA PHE A 155 17.25 4.16 1.43
C PHE A 155 18.02 3.45 2.54
N ASN A 156 17.73 3.83 3.78
CA ASN A 156 18.27 3.18 4.95
C ASN A 156 17.10 2.79 5.87
N PRO A 157 16.58 1.54 5.74
CA PRO A 157 15.51 1.06 6.60
C PRO A 157 16.02 0.83 8.03
N ASP A 158 17.33 0.86 8.22
CA ASP A 158 17.98 0.69 9.51
C ASP A 158 17.75 1.96 10.34
N LEU A 159 16.68 1.93 11.14
CA LEU A 159 16.47 2.87 12.24
C LEU A 159 17.51 2.57 13.32
N LYS A 160 18.76 2.99 13.09
CA LYS A 160 19.80 2.94 14.12
C LYS A 160 19.33 3.79 15.27
N TRP A 161 18.90 3.13 16.33
CA TRP A 161 18.40 3.80 17.51
C TRP A 161 19.52 4.58 18.18
N GLN A 162 19.47 5.91 18.06
CA GLN A 162 20.37 6.81 18.73
C GLN A 162 19.57 7.62 19.74
N LYS A 163 19.88 7.44 21.02
CA LYS A 163 19.26 8.24 22.08
C LYS A 163 19.66 9.69 21.90
N SER A 164 18.69 10.60 21.89
CA SER A 164 18.96 12.03 21.92
C SER A 164 19.53 12.45 23.27
N SER A 165 20.18 13.61 23.34
CA SER A 165 20.66 14.17 24.62
C SER A 165 19.54 14.41 25.63
N ASN A 166 18.30 14.57 25.16
CA ASN A 166 17.10 14.81 25.98
C ASN A 166 16.25 13.53 26.15
N TRP A 167 16.86 12.35 26.00
CA TRP A 167 16.17 11.07 26.10
C TRP A 167 15.59 10.84 27.50
N SER A 168 14.30 10.54 27.57
CA SER A 168 13.62 10.16 28.81
C SER A 168 13.20 8.70 28.77
N ASN A 169 13.86 7.87 29.59
CA ASN A 169 13.47 6.46 29.76
C ASN A 169 12.04 6.33 30.29
N VAL A 170 11.61 7.25 31.16
CA VAL A 170 10.26 7.25 31.74
C VAL A 170 9.22 7.49 30.64
N THR A 171 9.42 8.52 29.81
CA THR A 171 8.52 8.82 28.69
C THR A 171 8.47 7.66 27.70
N PHE A 172 9.60 7.03 27.41
CA PHE A 172 9.65 5.85 26.56
C PHE A 172 8.87 4.67 27.15
N ILE A 173 9.05 4.35 28.43
CA ILE A 173 8.31 3.27 29.11
C ILE A 173 6.81 3.56 29.09
N LEU A 174 6.40 4.81 29.39
CA LEU A 174 5.00 5.22 29.34
C LEU A 174 4.41 5.10 27.94
N LEU A 175 5.15 5.50 26.90
CA LEU A 175 4.73 5.32 25.51
C LEU A 175 4.59 3.84 25.14
N LEU A 176 5.53 3.00 25.58
CA LEU A 176 5.52 1.56 25.28
C LEU A 176 4.33 0.88 25.96
N LEU A 177 4.07 1.21 27.23
CA LEU A 177 2.88 0.76 27.95
C LEU A 177 1.60 1.25 27.28
N PHE A 178 1.55 2.52 26.88
CA PHE A 178 0.40 3.07 26.15
C PHE A 178 0.16 2.30 24.84
N CYS A 179 1.18 2.03 24.04
CA CYS A 179 1.05 1.25 22.81
C CYS A 179 0.54 -0.17 23.07
N ILE A 180 1.02 -0.85 24.11
CA ILE A 180 0.55 -2.20 24.48
C ILE A 180 -0.92 -2.16 24.89
N VAL A 181 -1.29 -1.23 25.78
CA VAL A 181 -2.67 -1.07 26.25
C VAL A 181 -3.59 -0.69 25.11
N PHE A 182 -3.17 0.23 24.24
CA PHE A 182 -3.92 0.66 23.07
C PHE A 182 -4.13 -0.48 22.07
N ALA A 183 -3.08 -1.25 21.75
CA ALA A 183 -3.20 -2.38 20.83
C ALA A 183 -4.10 -3.48 21.40
N PHE A 184 -3.97 -3.79 22.70
CA PHE A 184 -4.87 -4.71 23.39
C PHE A 184 -6.32 -4.23 23.33
N TRP A 185 -6.51 -2.93 23.59
CA TRP A 185 -7.82 -2.32 23.60
C TRP A 185 -8.49 -2.35 22.22
N ALA A 186 -7.77 -1.93 21.18
CA ALA A 186 -8.26 -1.90 19.80
C ALA A 186 -8.69 -3.31 19.34
N GLU A 187 -7.91 -4.34 19.64
CA GLU A 187 -8.22 -5.69 19.15
C GLU A 187 -9.30 -6.41 19.97
N PHE A 188 -9.31 -6.24 21.30
CA PHE A 188 -10.13 -7.08 22.18
C PHE A 188 -11.33 -6.37 22.78
N CYS A 189 -11.31 -5.05 22.91
CA CYS A 189 -12.28 -4.30 23.72
C CYS A 189 -13.27 -3.48 22.88
N GLU A 190 -13.02 -3.28 21.58
CA GLU A 190 -13.83 -2.37 20.74
C GLU A 190 -15.25 -2.89 20.42
N LYS A 191 -15.55 -4.17 20.71
CA LYS A 191 -16.84 -4.79 20.38
C LYS A 191 -17.79 -4.76 21.58
N GLY A 192 -18.64 -3.73 21.66
CA GLY A 192 -19.68 -3.64 22.68
C GLY A 192 -20.76 -2.60 22.33
N ASN A 193 -21.98 -2.79 22.82
CA ASN A 193 -23.10 -1.86 22.53
C ASN A 193 -23.17 -0.70 23.53
N ASN A 194 -22.28 -0.66 24.53
CA ASN A 194 -22.20 0.42 25.52
C ASN A 194 -20.78 0.50 26.11
N LEU A 195 -20.47 1.62 26.77
CA LEU A 195 -19.16 1.91 27.36
C LEU A 195 -18.67 0.82 28.32
N VAL A 196 -19.55 0.18 29.08
CA VAL A 196 -19.17 -0.85 30.05
C VAL A 196 -18.74 -2.14 29.34
N GLU A 197 -19.44 -2.52 28.27
CA GLU A 197 -19.05 -3.66 27.45
C GLU A 197 -17.74 -3.40 26.71
N ILE A 198 -17.59 -2.19 26.16
CA ILE A 198 -16.35 -1.75 25.51
C ILE A 198 -15.19 -1.73 26.52
N LEU A 199 -15.40 -1.32 27.78
CA LEU A 199 -14.34 -1.21 28.79
C LEU A 199 -13.98 -2.50 29.52
N PHE A 200 -14.92 -3.44 29.67
CA PHE A 200 -14.76 -4.52 30.63
C PHE A 200 -15.16 -5.91 30.11
N LYS A 201 -15.52 -6.05 28.82
CA LYS A 201 -15.77 -7.36 28.20
C LYS A 201 -14.86 -7.60 26.98
N PRO A 202 -13.57 -7.90 27.21
CA PRO A 202 -12.69 -8.26 26.11
C PRO A 202 -13.18 -9.53 25.39
N ASP A 203 -13.35 -9.47 24.07
CA ASP A 203 -13.57 -10.63 23.20
C ASP A 203 -12.22 -11.24 22.84
N PHE A 204 -11.91 -12.39 23.44
CA PHE A 204 -10.68 -13.14 23.19
C PHE A 204 -10.76 -14.06 21.98
N GLY A 205 -11.87 -14.10 21.24
CA GLY A 205 -12.01 -14.86 19.99
C GLY A 205 -10.88 -14.63 18.95
N PRO A 206 -10.35 -13.41 18.77
CA PRO A 206 -9.23 -13.11 17.87
C PRO A 206 -7.86 -13.68 18.29
N LEU A 207 -7.69 -14.17 19.54
CA LEU A 207 -6.41 -14.76 20.02
C LEU A 207 -6.02 -16.09 19.35
N LYS A 208 -6.72 -16.52 18.30
CA LYS A 208 -6.29 -17.64 17.46
C LYS A 208 -5.49 -17.09 16.27
N PRO A 209 -4.16 -16.88 16.41
CA PRO A 209 -3.34 -16.42 15.31
C PRO A 209 -3.46 -17.43 14.15
N THR A 210 -3.98 -16.94 13.03
CA THR A 210 -4.02 -17.68 11.78
C THR A 210 -2.93 -17.16 10.86
N TRP A 211 -2.57 -17.94 9.84
CA TRP A 211 -1.69 -17.46 8.79
C TRP A 211 -2.24 -16.18 8.13
N ALA A 212 -3.57 -16.08 7.98
CA ALA A 212 -4.22 -14.89 7.43
C ALA A 212 -4.11 -13.66 8.35
N SER A 213 -4.30 -13.82 9.66
CA SER A 213 -4.16 -12.69 10.59
C SER A 213 -2.71 -12.23 10.70
N PHE A 214 -1.75 -13.16 10.65
CA PHE A 214 -0.33 -12.81 10.59
C PHE A 214 0.02 -12.03 9.32
N CYS A 215 -0.42 -12.49 8.14
CA CYS A 215 -0.14 -11.77 6.90
C CYS A 215 -0.80 -10.39 6.85
N ARG A 216 -2.01 -10.22 7.40
CA ARG A 216 -2.66 -8.91 7.53
C ARG A 216 -1.91 -7.98 8.49
N ALA A 217 -1.45 -8.50 9.63
CA ALA A 217 -0.65 -7.70 10.55
C ALA A 217 0.69 -7.26 9.93
N LEU A 218 1.34 -8.15 9.18
CA LEU A 218 2.54 -7.79 8.41
C LEU A 218 2.24 -6.80 7.30
N GLU A 219 1.11 -6.96 6.60
CA GLU A 219 0.68 -6.07 5.53
C GLU A 219 0.52 -4.65 6.07
N ALA A 220 -0.31 -4.47 7.10
CA ALA A 220 -0.49 -3.20 7.78
C ALA A 220 0.86 -2.62 8.24
N GLY A 221 1.68 -3.42 8.92
CA GLY A 221 2.99 -2.97 9.41
C GLY A 221 3.96 -2.53 8.30
N VAL A 222 4.03 -3.26 7.19
CA VAL A 222 4.92 -2.89 6.07
C VAL A 222 4.35 -1.69 5.32
N PHE A 223 3.06 -1.72 5.01
CA PHE A 223 2.40 -0.73 4.17
C PHE A 223 2.31 0.63 4.86
N GLU A 224 1.73 0.68 6.05
CA GLU A 224 1.55 1.92 6.82
C GLU A 224 2.88 2.58 7.14
N GLU A 225 3.89 1.79 7.53
CA GLU A 225 5.21 2.32 7.85
C GLU A 225 5.94 2.83 6.59
N THR A 226 5.75 2.16 5.45
CA THR A 226 6.30 2.62 4.16
C THR A 226 5.74 3.98 3.78
N ASN A 227 4.43 4.19 3.94
CA ASN A 227 3.81 5.49 3.67
C ASN A 227 4.31 6.56 4.63
N ARG A 228 4.35 6.25 5.93
CA ARG A 228 4.85 7.16 6.95
C ARG A 228 6.28 7.58 6.65
N TYR A 229 7.12 6.66 6.19
CA TYR A 229 8.49 6.93 5.77
C TYR A 229 8.55 7.96 4.61
N LEU A 230 7.81 7.75 3.52
CA LEU A 230 7.77 8.70 2.40
C LEU A 230 7.22 10.07 2.81
N THR A 231 6.19 10.08 3.66
CA THR A 231 5.61 11.29 4.25
C THR A 231 6.65 12.07 5.05
N ILE A 232 7.40 11.39 5.92
CA ILE A 232 8.50 11.97 6.69
C ILE A 232 9.56 12.56 5.76
N LEU A 233 9.99 11.84 4.72
CA LEU A 233 10.98 12.35 3.77
C LEU A 233 10.50 13.63 3.07
N ALA A 234 9.23 13.66 2.63
CA ALA A 234 8.64 14.84 2.01
C ALA A 234 8.61 16.05 2.97
N LEU A 235 8.15 15.85 4.21
CA LEU A 235 8.07 16.90 5.24
C LEU A 235 9.44 17.39 5.70
N ILE A 236 10.43 16.49 5.80
CA ILE A 236 11.82 16.85 6.10
C ILE A 236 12.37 17.81 5.05
N VAL A 237 12.01 17.66 3.77
CA VAL A 237 12.36 18.65 2.73
C VAL A 237 11.57 19.93 2.90
N GLY A 238 10.26 19.86 3.15
CA GLY A 238 9.40 21.03 3.32
C GLY A 238 9.82 21.94 4.48
N PHE A 239 10.27 21.36 5.59
CA PHE A 239 10.69 22.08 6.78
C PHE A 239 12.21 22.26 6.89
N ALA A 240 12.95 22.17 5.79
CA ALA A 240 14.42 22.25 5.78
C ALA A 240 14.98 23.50 6.49
N ASN A 241 14.26 24.63 6.42
CA ASN A 241 14.68 25.91 7.00
C ASN A 241 14.15 26.15 8.43
N SER A 242 13.42 25.19 9.02
CA SER A 242 12.87 25.34 10.37
C SER A 242 13.85 24.87 11.43
N LYS A 243 14.00 25.64 12.52
CA LYS A 243 14.73 25.22 13.72
C LYS A 243 14.14 23.96 14.35
N TYR A 244 12.83 23.74 14.19
CA TYR A 244 12.09 22.59 14.72
C TYR A 244 11.76 21.54 13.66
N ARG A 245 12.60 21.45 12.61
CA ARG A 245 12.39 20.58 11.45
C ARG A 245 11.93 19.17 11.82
N VAL A 246 12.63 18.52 12.75
CA VAL A 246 12.33 17.13 13.15
C VAL A 246 11.01 17.05 13.92
N GLN A 247 10.80 17.93 14.90
CA GLN A 247 9.61 17.93 15.74
C GLN A 247 8.35 18.19 14.91
N ILE A 248 8.38 19.21 14.03
CA ILE A 248 7.25 19.53 13.16
C ILE A 248 7.00 18.40 12.17
N THR A 249 8.06 17.81 11.59
CA THR A 249 7.91 16.65 10.69
C THR A 249 7.18 15.50 11.38
N VAL A 250 7.57 15.14 12.60
CA VAL A 250 6.94 14.03 13.35
C VAL A 250 5.49 14.33 13.71
N ILE A 251 5.19 15.56 14.14
CA ILE A 251 3.82 15.95 14.48
C ILE A 251 2.93 15.96 13.23
N VAL A 252 3.39 16.60 12.15
CA VAL A 252 2.63 16.71 10.91
C VAL A 252 2.49 15.34 10.24
N SER A 253 3.50 14.47 10.28
CA SER A 253 3.38 13.11 9.73
C SER A 253 2.33 12.30 10.49
N ALA A 254 2.25 12.41 11.82
CA ALA A 254 1.22 11.74 12.60
C ALA A 254 -0.19 12.24 12.26
N VAL A 255 -0.36 13.56 12.07
CA VAL A 255 -1.65 14.14 11.64
C VAL A 255 -2.04 13.67 10.24
N VAL A 256 -1.11 13.71 9.28
CA VAL A 256 -1.34 13.26 7.90
C VAL A 256 -1.71 11.77 7.89
N PHE A 257 -0.98 10.95 8.65
CA PHE A 257 -1.26 9.52 8.76
C PHE A 257 -2.67 9.25 9.32
N GLY A 258 -3.06 9.94 10.40
CA GLY A 258 -4.41 9.83 10.96
C GLY A 258 -5.51 10.27 9.97
N LEU A 259 -5.25 11.30 9.15
CA LEU A 259 -6.17 11.72 8.09
C LEU A 259 -6.25 10.73 6.93
N CYS A 260 -5.15 10.08 6.56
CA CYS A 260 -5.14 9.04 5.54
C CYS A 260 -6.01 7.85 5.96
N ILE A 261 -5.91 7.41 7.22
CA ILE A 261 -6.75 6.32 7.75
C ILE A 261 -8.24 6.68 7.70
N LEU A 262 -8.63 7.94 7.95
CA LEU A 262 -10.03 8.37 7.86
C LEU A 262 -10.59 8.33 6.43
N LEU A 263 -9.73 8.28 5.41
CA LEU A 263 -10.12 8.24 3.99
C LEU A 263 -10.15 6.82 3.41
N ILE A 264 -9.71 5.81 4.17
CA ILE A 264 -9.63 4.40 3.81
C ILE A 264 -10.78 3.65 4.50
#